data_AF-A0A0M2S0V6-F1
#
_entry.id   AF-A0A0M2S0V6-F1
#
_cell.length_a   1.000
_cell.length_b   1.000
_cell.length_c   1.000
_cell.angle_alpha   90.00
_cell.angle_beta   90.00
_cell.angle_gamma   90.00
#
_symmetry.space_group_name_H-M   'P 1'
#
loop_
_entity.id
_entity.type
_entity.pdbx_description
1 polymer ?
#
loop_
_entity_poly.entity_id
_entity_poly.type
_entity_poly.pdbx_seq_one_letter_code
_entity_poly.pdbx_strand_id
1 'polypeptide(L)' 'MERGVRDLSDADLENPPTMGPERFPMENRILHVNRELIHHGAEISLLRDLYRWQDEPYLAERDLPALGDRASESYVPP' A
#
# COMPACT_ATOMS: atom_id res chain seq x y z
N MET A 1 9.16 27.26 -5.01
CA MET A 1 9.11 25.83 -4.67
C MET A 1 9.37 25.74 -3.18
N GLU A 2 8.39 25.33 -2.38
CA GLU A 2 8.64 24.95 -1.00
C GLU A 2 9.55 23.72 -1.00
N ARG A 3 10.68 23.76 -0.27
CA ARG A 3 11.66 22.66 -0.26
C ARG A 3 11.25 21.51 0.67
N GLY A 4 10.09 21.62 1.34
CA GLY A 4 9.44 20.56 2.10
C GLY A 4 10.26 20.12 3.31
N VAL A 5 10.31 18.81 3.57
CA VAL A 5 11.08 18.21 4.69
C VAL A 5 12.56 18.62 4.68
N ARG A 6 13.12 18.99 3.52
CA ARG A 6 14.53 19.41 3.41
C ARG A 6 14.84 20.74 4.09
N ASP A 7 13.82 21.52 4.44
CA ASP A 7 13.98 22.81 5.13
C ASP A 7 13.81 22.73 6.64
N LEU A 8 13.49 21.55 7.19
CA LEU A 8 13.37 21.38 8.63
C LEU A 8 14.76 21.44 9.26
N SER A 9 14.92 22.34 10.23
CA SER A 9 16.07 22.35 11.13
C SER A 9 15.92 21.27 12.21
N ASP A 10 17.00 20.99 12.94
CA ASP A 10 16.96 20.06 14.09
C ASP A 10 15.92 20.51 15.13
N ALA A 11 15.80 21.82 15.37
CA ALA A 11 14.79 22.36 16.26
C ALA A 11 13.36 22.12 15.72
N ASP A 12 13.15 22.18 14.41
CA ASP A 12 11.84 21.87 13.82
C ASP A 12 11.49 20.38 13.95
N LEU A 13 12.50 19.49 13.95
CA LEU A 13 12.33 18.05 14.12
C LEU A 13 11.98 17.66 15.58
N GLU A 14 12.62 18.31 16.55
CA GLU A 14 12.40 18.07 17.99
C GLU A 14 11.06 18.60 18.48
N ASN A 15 10.56 19.68 17.86
CA ASN A 15 9.29 20.29 18.26
C ASN A 15 8.09 19.53 17.68
N PRO A 16 6.95 19.49 18.39
CA PRO A 16 5.73 18.95 17.84
C PRO A 16 5.25 19.80 16.66
N PRO A 17 4.49 19.20 15.73
CA PRO A 17 3.94 19.95 14.59
C PRO A 17 3.07 21.11 15.09
N THR A 18 3.18 22.25 14.41
CA THR A 18 2.48 23.48 14.76
C THR A 18 0.96 23.34 14.72
N MET A 19 0.45 22.37 13.96
CA MET A 19 -0.98 22.12 13.76
C MET A 19 -1.30 20.65 14.04
N GLY A 20 -2.43 20.43 14.72
CA GLY A 20 -2.96 19.10 15.02
C GLY A 20 -2.86 18.72 16.51
N PRO A 21 -3.43 17.56 16.88
CA PRO A 21 -3.51 17.12 18.27
C PRO A 21 -2.21 16.47 18.78
N GLU A 22 -1.23 16.26 17.93
CA GLU A 22 0.00 15.57 18.30
C GLU A 22 0.82 16.37 19.30
N ARG A 23 1.51 15.62 20.16
CA ARG A 23 2.36 16.15 21.24
C ARG A 23 3.77 15.58 21.18
N PHE A 24 4.07 14.83 20.12
CA PHE A 24 5.35 14.18 19.91
C PHE A 24 6.17 14.97 18.90
N PRO A 25 7.52 14.88 18.96
CA PRO A 25 8.42 15.49 17.98
C PRO A 25 8.00 15.24 16.52
N MET A 26 8.18 16.22 15.64
CA MET A 26 7.89 16.14 14.21
C MET A 26 8.60 14.95 13.53
N GLU A 27 9.80 14.59 13.97
CA GLU A 27 10.52 13.38 13.51
C GLU A 27 9.69 12.10 13.64
N ASN A 28 8.92 11.94 14.73
CA ASN A 28 8.08 10.77 14.92
C ASN A 28 6.96 10.71 13.88
N ARG A 29 6.39 11.86 13.52
CA ARG A 29 5.38 11.94 12.46
C ARG A 29 5.96 11.60 11.10
N ILE A 30 7.13 12.14 10.77
CA ILE A 30 7.81 11.84 9.51
C ILE A 30 8.10 10.35 9.40
N LEU A 31 8.65 9.74 10.45
CA LEU A 31 8.92 8.31 10.50
C LEU A 31 7.64 7.48 10.38
N HIS A 32 6.58 7.86 11.09
CA HIS A 32 5.28 7.19 11.02
C HIS A 32 4.71 7.22 9.60
N VAL A 33 4.63 8.40 8.98
CA VAL A 33 4.10 8.53 7.61
C VAL A 33 4.95 7.74 6.61
N ASN A 34 6.28 7.78 6.72
CA ASN A 34 7.16 6.99 5.85
C ASN A 34 6.93 5.48 6.02
N ARG A 35 6.73 5.01 7.25
CA ARG A 35 6.43 3.61 7.53
C ARG A 35 5.11 3.19 6.87
N GLU A 36 4.05 3.97 7.04
CA GLU A 36 2.74 3.66 6.48
C GLU A 36 2.76 3.72 4.93
N LEU A 37 3.50 4.68 4.37
CA LEU A 37 3.69 4.77 2.92
C LEU A 37 4.37 3.52 2.35
N ILE A 38 5.44 3.04 3.00
CA ILE A 38 6.15 1.81 2.58
C ILE A 38 5.24 0.59 2.76
N HIS A 39 4.54 0.50 3.89
CA HIS A 39 3.64 -0.61 4.19
C HIS A 39 2.53 -0.76 3.15
N HIS A 40 1.75 0.31 2.94
CA HIS A 40 0.67 0.29 1.95
C HIS A 40 1.20 0.25 0.51
N GLY A 41 2.35 0.86 0.24
CA GLY A 41 3.02 0.74 -1.06
C GLY A 41 3.36 -0.70 -1.41
N ALA A 42 3.78 -1.50 -0.43
CA ALA A 42 4.02 -2.93 -0.60
C ALA A 42 2.72 -3.71 -0.85
N GLU A 43 1.63 -3.39 -0.14
CA GLU A 43 0.32 -4.00 -0.36
C GLU A 43 -0.20 -3.72 -1.78
N ILE A 44 -0.14 -2.46 -2.23
CA ILE A 44 -0.56 -2.08 -3.58
C ILE A 44 0.29 -2.80 -4.64
N SER A 45 1.61 -2.87 -4.42
CA SER A 45 2.52 -3.55 -5.35
C SER A 45 2.20 -5.04 -5.46
N LEU A 46 1.96 -5.70 -4.32
CA LEU A 46 1.54 -7.10 -4.27
C LEU A 46 0.22 -7.32 -5.02
N LEU A 47 -0.80 -6.49 -4.75
CA LEU A 47 -2.10 -6.60 -5.42
C LEU A 47 -1.99 -6.39 -6.93
N ARG A 48 -1.15 -5.46 -7.39
CA ARG A 48 -0.89 -5.23 -8.81
C ARG A 48 -0.21 -6.42 -9.47
N ASP A 49 0.75 -7.03 -8.80
CA ASP A 49 1.44 -8.20 -9.32
C ASP A 49 0.52 -9.42 -9.37
N LEU A 50 -0.32 -9.64 -8.34
CA LEU A 50 -1.34 -10.69 -8.34
C LEU A 50 -2.41 -10.47 -9.43
N TYR A 51 -2.85 -9.23 -9.63
CA TYR A 51 -3.80 -8.89 -10.70
C TYR A 51 -3.22 -9.26 -12.07
N ARG A 52 -1.96 -8.89 -12.33
CA ARG A 52 -1.26 -9.25 -13.57
C ARG A 52 -1.01 -10.74 -13.70
N TRP A 53 -0.75 -11.43 -12.60
CA TRP A 53 -0.56 -12.87 -12.60
C TRP A 53 -1.87 -13.62 -12.94
N GLN A 54 -3.04 -13.07 -12.60
CA GLN A 54 -4.32 -13.64 -13.05
C GLN A 54 -4.54 -13.50 -14.56
N ASP A 55 -3.95 -12.47 -15.18
CA ASP A 55 -4.02 -12.23 -16.63
C ASP A 55 -2.93 -13.01 -17.42
N GLU A 56 -1.97 -13.67 -16.75
CA GLU A 56 -1.01 -14.57 -17.41
C GLU A 56 -1.72 -15.85 -17.90
N PRO A 57 -1.34 -16.43 -19.05
CA PRO A 57 -2.04 -17.54 -19.70
C PRO A 57 -1.86 -18.89 -18.98
N TYR A 58 -1.69 -18.90 -17.66
CA TYR A 58 -1.64 -20.13 -16.85
C TYR A 58 -3.00 -20.86 -16.77
N LEU A 59 -4.07 -20.26 -17.31
CA LEU A 59 -5.32 -20.94 -17.63
C LEU A 59 -5.36 -21.54 -19.04
N ALA A 60 -4.39 -21.25 -19.91
CA ALA A 60 -4.32 -21.79 -21.27
C ALA A 60 -3.62 -23.15 -21.36
N GLU A 61 -2.83 -23.54 -20.35
CA GLU A 61 -2.04 -24.79 -20.36
C GLU A 61 -2.42 -25.82 -19.28
N ARG A 62 -3.39 -25.52 -18.40
CA ARG A 62 -3.93 -26.57 -17.52
C ARG A 62 -5.05 -27.29 -18.26
N ASP A 63 -4.80 -28.55 -18.63
CA ASP A 63 -5.80 -29.62 -18.70
C ASP A 63 -6.42 -29.79 -17.29
N LEU A 64 -7.13 -28.77 -16.80
CA LEU A 64 -8.10 -28.94 -15.74
C LEU A 64 -9.24 -29.75 -16.36
N PRO A 65 -9.63 -30.90 -15.77
CA PRO A 65 -10.84 -31.57 -16.21
C PRO A 65 -11.93 -30.51 -16.18
N ALA A 66 -12.62 -30.36 -17.32
CA ALA A 66 -13.65 -29.37 -17.51
C ALA A 66 -14.43 -29.25 -16.22
N LEU A 67 -14.51 -28.03 -15.67
CA LEU A 67 -15.44 -27.69 -14.61
C LEU A 67 -16.86 -27.76 -15.21
N GLY A 68 -17.24 -28.96 -15.66
CA GLY A 68 -18.62 -29.36 -15.83
C GLY A 68 -19.21 -29.37 -14.44
N ASP A 69 -20.13 -28.44 -14.25
CA ASP A 69 -21.14 -28.47 -13.21
C ASP A 69 -20.84 -27.81 -11.86
N ARG A 70 -20.11 -26.68 -11.86
CA ARG A 70 -20.30 -25.65 -10.81
C ARG A 70 -20.36 -24.24 -11.38
N ALA A 71 -21.30 -24.03 -12.30
CA ALA A 71 -21.82 -22.71 -12.57
C ALA A 71 -22.97 -22.41 -11.59
N SER A 72 -22.66 -22.01 -10.35
CA SER A 72 -23.63 -21.33 -9.48
C SER A 72 -23.05 -20.67 -8.23
N GLU A 73 -21.73 -20.53 -8.11
CA GLU A 73 -21.16 -19.68 -7.06
C GLU A 73 -20.35 -18.59 -7.73
N SER A 74 -21.08 -17.52 -8.08
CA SER A 74 -20.50 -16.21 -8.33
C SER A 74 -19.57 -15.91 -7.16
N TYR A 75 -18.27 -15.95 -7.42
CA TYR A 75 -17.32 -15.31 -6.54
C TYR A 75 -17.69 -13.83 -6.51
N VAL A 76 -18.38 -13.44 -5.44
CA VAL A 76 -18.63 -12.04 -5.09
C VAL A 76 -17.44 -11.65 -4.23
N PRO A 77 -16.44 -10.91 -4.76
CA PRO A 77 -15.41 -10.35 -3.90
C PRO A 77 -16.09 -9.40 -2.88
N PRO A 78 -15.54 -9.27 -1.67
CA PRO A 78 -16.14 -8.44 -0.62
C PRO A 78 -16.31 -6.98 -1.05
#